data_AF-A0A6N6S2K9-F1
#
_entry.id   AF-A0A6N6S2K9-F1
#
_cell.length_a   1.000
_cell.length_b   1.000
_cell.length_c   1.000
_cell.angle_alpha   90.00
_cell.angle_beta   90.00
_cell.angle_gamma   90.00
#
_symmetry.space_group_name_H-M   'P 1'
#
loop_
_entity.id
_entity.type
_entity.pdbx_description
1 polymer ?
#
loop_
_entity_poly.entity_id
_entity_poly.type
_entity_poly.pdbx_seq_one_letter_code
_entity_poly.pdbx_strand_id
1 'polypeptide(L)'
;MIRVIYLLQLVDLAERSRLIKSTLRGEKWKVQTPKGKFRDVTDREMVDLSQQLQGWTQSVYRFGCAFVHLSDFHNHHAQNPFQSLTDAEKEDVLSHMRNYHGGPLHNNPSMEELSEYLPRVFDKIAGNLKCYVEHLERGETSCV
;
A
#
# COMPACT_ATOMS: atom_id res chain seq x y z
N MET A 1 4.74 -1.92 -1.84
CA MET A 1 4.01 -2.71 -0.82
C MET A 1 3.14 -3.81 -1.43
N ILE A 2 2.14 -3.48 -2.27
CA ILE A 2 1.14 -4.45 -2.76
C ILE A 2 1.72 -5.72 -3.39
N ARG A 3 2.77 -5.59 -4.21
CA ARG A 3 3.50 -6.71 -4.83
C ARG A 3 4.15 -7.65 -3.81
N VAL A 4 4.75 -7.10 -2.76
CA VAL A 4 5.40 -7.88 -1.69
C VAL A 4 4.36 -8.72 -0.96
N ILE A 5 3.20 -8.12 -0.66
CA ILE A 5 2.09 -8.80 -0.02
C ILE A 5 1.54 -9.92 -0.89
N TYR A 6 1.36 -9.67 -2.19
CA TYR A 6 0.97 -10.72 -3.15
C TYR A 6 1.95 -11.89 -3.14
N LEU A 7 3.26 -11.62 -3.16
CA LEU A 7 4.29 -12.66 -3.13
C LEU A 7 4.25 -13.49 -1.84
N LEU A 8 4.01 -12.85 -0.68
CA LEU A 8 3.93 -13.54 0.61
C LEU A 8 2.74 -14.50 0.73
N GLN A 9 1.69 -14.31 -0.09
CA GLN A 9 0.53 -15.21 -0.18
C GLN A 9 0.77 -16.41 -1.10
N LEU A 10 1.82 -16.40 -1.92
CA LEU A 10 2.15 -17.55 -2.78
C LEU A 10 2.83 -18.64 -1.96
N VAL A 11 2.12 -19.75 -1.73
CA VAL A 11 2.66 -20.93 -1.03
C VAL A 11 3.73 -21.63 -1.86
N ASP A 12 3.60 -21.63 -3.19
CA ASP A 12 4.61 -22.15 -4.09
C ASP A 12 5.82 -21.20 -4.17
N LEU A 13 6.90 -21.57 -3.48
CA LEU A 13 8.14 -20.81 -3.43
C LEU A 13 8.87 -20.75 -4.78
N ALA A 14 8.68 -21.74 -5.66
CA ALA A 14 9.25 -21.73 -7.00
C ALA A 14 8.54 -20.68 -7.86
N GLU A 15 7.21 -20.64 -7.80
CA GLU A 15 6.40 -19.62 -8.49
C GLU A 15 6.69 -18.22 -7.95
N ARG A 16 6.77 -18.07 -6.62
CA ARG A 16 7.16 -16.82 -5.97
C ARG A 16 8.53 -16.34 -6.45
N SER A 17 9.53 -17.23 -6.45
CA SER A 17 10.88 -16.93 -6.94
C SER A 17 10.88 -16.53 -8.42
N ARG A 18 10.04 -17.15 -9.24
CA ARG A 18 9.89 -16.81 -10.66
C ARG A 18 9.34 -15.39 -10.83
N LEU A 19 8.32 -15.00 -10.06
CA LEU A 19 7.76 -13.65 -10.11
C LEU A 19 8.72 -12.58 -9.57
N ILE A 20 9.50 -12.90 -8.52
CA ILE A 20 10.59 -12.02 -8.05
C ILE A 20 11.58 -11.77 -9.18
N LYS A 21 12.04 -12.82 -9.88
CA LYS A 21 12.93 -12.69 -11.03
C LYS A 21 12.31 -11.88 -12.17
N SER A 22 11.02 -12.06 -12.46
CA SER A 22 10.33 -11.23 -13.45
C SER A 22 10.34 -9.74 -13.08
N THR A 23 10.18 -9.41 -11.79
CA THR A 23 10.32 -8.01 -11.31
C THR A 23 11.71 -7.45 -11.59
N LEU A 24 12.75 -8.21 -11.28
CA LEU A 24 14.14 -7.80 -11.49
C LEU A 24 14.50 -7.64 -12.98
N ARG A 25 13.78 -8.34 -13.87
CA ARG A 25 13.92 -8.23 -15.33
C ARG A 25 13.01 -7.16 -15.96
N GLY A 26 12.17 -6.49 -15.17
CA GLY A 26 11.19 -5.53 -15.70
C GLY A 26 10.03 -6.18 -16.48
N GLU A 27 9.80 -7.48 -16.29
CA GLU A 27 8.75 -8.24 -16.95
C GLU A 27 7.41 -8.14 -16.21
N LYS A 28 6.31 -8.23 -16.95
CA LYS A 28 4.98 -8.42 -16.37
C LYS A 28 4.91 -9.77 -15.66
N TRP A 29 4.23 -9.77 -14.51
CA TRP A 29 3.92 -11.01 -13.80
C TRP A 29 2.85 -11.77 -14.54
N LYS A 30 3.07 -13.06 -14.71
CA LYS A 30 2.11 -13.98 -15.35
C LYS A 30 1.95 -15.20 -14.47
N VAL A 31 0.74 -15.66 -14.21
CA VAL A 31 0.48 -16.90 -13.46
C VAL A 31 -0.20 -17.93 -14.35
N GLN A 32 0.04 -19.20 -14.07
CA GLN A 32 -0.60 -20.28 -14.81
C GLN A 32 -2.04 -20.47 -14.33
N THR A 33 -2.96 -20.57 -15.28
CA THR A 33 -4.36 -20.89 -15.02
C THR A 33 -4.56 -22.39 -14.84
N PRO A 34 -5.67 -22.85 -14.24
CA PRO A 34 -5.99 -24.27 -14.16
C PRO A 34 -6.03 -24.98 -15.53
N LYS A 35 -6.21 -24.22 -16.62
CA LYS A 35 -6.21 -24.72 -18.01
C LYS A 35 -4.80 -24.75 -18.64
N GLY A 36 -3.75 -24.55 -17.84
CA GLY A 36 -2.36 -24.56 -18.28
C GLY A 36 -1.88 -23.31 -19.03
N LYS A 37 -2.75 -22.33 -19.30
CA LYS A 37 -2.38 -21.08 -19.98
C LYS A 37 -1.83 -20.04 -19.01
N PHE A 38 -0.88 -19.22 -19.44
CA PHE A 38 -0.43 -18.05 -18.67
C PHE A 38 -1.38 -16.87 -18.85
N ARG A 39 -1.66 -16.17 -17.76
CA ARG A 39 -2.38 -14.89 -17.74
C ARG A 39 -1.58 -13.85 -16.99
N ASP A 40 -1.69 -12.58 -17.37
CA ASP A 40 -1.08 -11.47 -16.63
C ASP A 40 -1.73 -11.35 -15.23
N VAL A 41 -0.91 -11.04 -14.23
CA VAL A 41 -1.38 -10.59 -12.91
C VAL A 41 -1.63 -9.10 -13.01
N THR A 42 -2.83 -8.67 -12.61
CA THR A 42 -3.24 -7.26 -12.68
C THR A 42 -3.08 -6.56 -11.35
N ASP A 43 -2.91 -5.24 -11.37
CA ASP A 43 -2.88 -4.44 -10.13
C ASP A 43 -4.19 -4.62 -9.34
N ARG A 44 -5.34 -4.71 -10.02
CA ARG A 44 -6.64 -4.99 -9.39
C ARG A 44 -6.63 -6.30 -8.60
N GLU A 45 -6.07 -7.37 -9.15
CA GLU A 45 -5.97 -8.64 -8.44
C GLU A 45 -5.08 -8.54 -7.18
N MET A 46 -3.97 -7.82 -7.27
CA MET A 46 -3.11 -7.60 -6.11
C MET A 46 -3.84 -6.78 -5.03
N VAL A 47 -4.66 -5.82 -5.44
CA VAL A 47 -5.51 -5.01 -4.56
C VAL A 47 -6.61 -5.84 -3.92
N ASP A 48 -7.36 -6.60 -4.71
CA ASP A 48 -8.44 -7.47 -4.23
C ASP A 48 -7.90 -8.46 -3.18
N LEU A 49 -6.73 -9.05 -3.43
CA LEU A 49 -6.04 -9.91 -2.46
C LEU A 49 -5.65 -9.14 -1.20
N SER A 50 -5.12 -7.92 -1.33
CA SER A 50 -4.75 -7.09 -0.18
C SER A 50 -5.95 -6.61 0.64
N GLN A 51 -7.12 -6.47 0.03
CA GLN A 51 -8.36 -6.10 0.71
C GLN A 51 -8.95 -7.27 1.50
N GLN A 52 -8.63 -8.51 1.13
CA GLN A 52 -8.93 -9.69 1.94
C GLN A 52 -8.03 -9.76 3.18
N LEU A 53 -6.84 -9.16 3.13
CA LEU A 53 -5.93 -9.03 4.27
C LEU A 53 -6.38 -7.86 5.14
N GLN A 54 -7.06 -8.19 6.24
CA GLN A 54 -7.65 -7.22 7.16
C GLN A 54 -6.60 -6.31 7.83
N GLY A 55 -7.00 -5.10 8.19
CA GLY A 55 -6.21 -4.17 9.01
C GLY A 55 -5.23 -3.31 8.21
N TRP A 56 -3.95 -3.34 8.61
CA TRP A 56 -2.93 -2.37 8.17
C TRP A 56 -2.76 -2.31 6.64
N THR A 57 -2.76 -3.46 5.98
CA THR A 57 -2.54 -3.58 4.53
C THR A 57 -3.58 -2.80 3.72
N GLN A 58 -4.86 -3.01 4.04
CA GLN A 58 -5.96 -2.31 3.40
C GLN A 58 -5.88 -0.81 3.68
N SER A 59 -5.60 -0.44 4.93
CA SER A 59 -5.52 0.96 5.36
C SER A 59 -4.42 1.74 4.63
N VAL A 60 -3.21 1.17 4.50
CA VAL A 60 -2.10 1.82 3.77
C VAL A 60 -2.38 1.93 2.27
N TYR A 61 -3.07 0.95 1.67
CA TYR A 61 -3.43 1.06 0.26
C TYR A 61 -4.36 2.26 0.01
N ARG A 62 -5.42 2.38 0.82
CA ARG A 62 -6.38 3.50 0.71
C ARG A 62 -5.71 4.84 1.01
N PHE A 63 -4.89 4.89 2.06
CA PHE A 63 -4.08 6.07 2.38
C PHE A 63 -3.21 6.46 1.18
N GLY A 64 -2.50 5.52 0.56
CA GLY A 64 -1.65 5.79 -0.59
C GLY A 64 -2.41 6.32 -1.80
N CYS A 65 -3.60 5.77 -2.11
CA CYS A 65 -4.46 6.26 -3.19
C CYS A 65 -4.87 7.71 -2.96
N ALA A 66 -5.38 8.02 -1.76
CA ALA A 66 -5.77 9.39 -1.40
C ALA A 66 -4.55 10.33 -1.34
N PHE A 67 -3.40 9.85 -0.88
CA PHE A 67 -2.19 10.65 -0.75
C PHE A 67 -1.60 11.08 -2.10
N VAL A 68 -1.76 10.28 -3.17
CA VAL A 68 -1.32 10.68 -4.53
C VAL A 68 -2.04 11.96 -4.99
N HIS A 69 -3.28 12.17 -4.55
CA HIS A 69 -4.07 13.36 -4.88
C HIS A 69 -3.60 14.60 -4.09
N LEU A 70 -2.75 14.42 -3.07
CA LEU A 70 -2.05 15.50 -2.36
C LEU A 70 -0.75 15.91 -3.08
N SER A 71 -0.56 15.54 -4.35
CA SER A 71 0.62 15.91 -5.16
C SER A 71 0.81 17.43 -5.33
N ASP A 72 -0.25 18.22 -5.12
CA ASP A 72 -0.20 19.69 -5.06
C ASP A 72 0.32 20.23 -3.71
N PHE A 73 0.93 19.39 -2.87
CA PHE A 73 1.55 19.81 -1.61
C PHE A 73 2.51 20.98 -1.78
N HIS A 74 3.20 21.11 -2.91
CA HIS A 74 4.13 22.22 -3.16
C HIS A 74 3.44 23.61 -3.11
N ASN A 75 2.11 23.69 -3.26
CA ASN A 75 1.33 24.93 -3.21
C ASN A 75 0.45 25.05 -1.94
N HIS A 76 0.76 24.29 -0.88
CA HIS A 76 -0.07 24.22 0.33
C HIS A 76 -0.21 25.55 1.09
N HIS A 77 0.67 26.53 0.83
CA HIS A 77 0.57 27.88 1.37
C HIS A 77 -0.52 28.73 0.71
N ALA A 78 -0.91 28.42 -0.53
CA ALA A 78 -1.96 29.16 -1.25
C ALA A 78 -3.33 28.47 -1.16
N GLN A 79 -3.35 27.14 -1.11
CA GLN A 79 -4.58 26.35 -1.01
C GLN A 79 -4.31 25.08 -0.20
N ASN A 80 -5.24 24.66 0.64
CA ASN A 80 -5.15 23.37 1.33
C ASN A 80 -5.47 22.22 0.34
N PRO A 81 -4.48 21.43 -0.13
CA PRO A 81 -4.69 20.28 -1.02
C PRO A 81 -5.54 19.19 -0.35
N PHE A 82 -5.64 19.15 0.98
CA PHE A 82 -6.58 18.24 1.64
C PHE A 82 -8.04 18.50 1.24
N GLN A 83 -8.36 19.73 0.83
CA GLN A 83 -9.72 20.08 0.40
C GLN A 83 -10.06 19.56 -1.00
N SER A 84 -9.08 19.24 -1.86
CA SER A 84 -9.33 18.67 -3.18
C SER A 84 -9.72 17.19 -3.12
N LEU A 85 -9.49 16.53 -1.98
CA LEU A 85 -9.92 15.16 -1.74
C LEU A 85 -11.44 15.06 -1.64
N THR A 86 -11.98 13.97 -2.17
CA THR A 86 -13.36 13.56 -1.91
C THR A 86 -13.57 13.21 -0.43
N ASP A 87 -14.81 13.22 0.05
CA ASP A 87 -15.08 12.92 1.46
C ASP A 87 -14.64 11.50 1.86
N ALA A 88 -14.72 10.54 0.93
CA ALA A 88 -14.23 9.18 1.14
C ALA A 88 -12.70 9.14 1.30
N GLU A 89 -11.96 9.88 0.47
CA GLU A 89 -10.50 9.95 0.55
C GLU A 89 -10.04 10.67 1.82
N LYS A 90 -10.75 11.75 2.22
CA LYS A 90 -10.50 12.42 3.50
C LYS A 90 -10.66 11.46 4.67
N GLU A 91 -11.74 10.69 4.67
CA GLU A 91 -12.00 9.70 5.72
C GLU A 91 -10.93 8.61 5.72
N ASP A 92 -10.54 8.07 4.57
CA ASP A 92 -9.48 7.05 4.48
C ASP A 92 -8.14 7.57 5.03
N VAL A 93 -7.76 8.82 4.71
CA VAL A 93 -6.55 9.46 5.23
C VAL A 93 -6.64 9.67 6.74
N LEU A 94 -7.71 10.30 7.23
CA LEU A 94 -7.87 10.63 8.63
C LEU A 94 -7.99 9.38 9.50
N SER A 95 -8.74 8.38 9.05
CA SER A 95 -8.90 7.11 9.75
C SER A 95 -7.54 6.40 9.89
N HIS A 96 -6.74 6.35 8.83
CA HIS A 96 -5.38 5.80 8.91
C HIS A 96 -4.51 6.55 9.93
N MET A 97 -4.47 7.89 9.82
CA MET A 97 -3.64 8.71 10.68
C MET A 97 -4.05 8.62 12.16
N ARG A 98 -5.35 8.65 12.46
CA ARG A 98 -5.86 8.58 13.84
C ARG A 98 -5.63 7.21 14.47
N ASN A 99 -5.94 6.14 13.73
CA ASN A 99 -5.84 4.77 14.25
C ASN A 99 -4.40 4.34 14.53
N TYR A 100 -3.43 4.85 13.78
CA TYR A 100 -2.04 4.37 13.87
C TYR A 100 -1.03 5.42 14.35
N HIS A 101 -1.37 6.71 14.28
CA HIS A 101 -0.42 7.81 14.51
C HIS A 101 -0.99 8.94 15.39
N GLY A 102 -2.17 8.74 15.98
CA GLY A 102 -2.89 9.76 16.77
C GLY A 102 -3.67 10.74 15.89
N GLY A 103 -3.03 11.23 14.81
CA GLY A 103 -3.64 12.05 13.75
C GLY A 103 -4.30 13.36 14.20
N PRO A 104 -4.77 14.18 13.25
CA PRO A 104 -5.58 15.37 13.52
C PRO A 104 -6.91 15.04 14.19
N LEU A 105 -7.38 15.91 15.10
CA LEU A 105 -8.62 15.68 15.86
C LEU A 105 -9.90 16.05 15.09
N HIS A 106 -9.80 16.88 14.05
CA HIS A 106 -10.94 17.34 13.25
C HIS A 106 -10.85 16.89 11.79
N ASN A 107 -11.97 16.97 11.08
CA ASN A 107 -12.14 16.38 9.75
C ASN A 107 -11.68 17.28 8.58
N ASN A 108 -11.06 18.42 8.89
CA ASN A 108 -10.56 19.37 7.89
C ASN A 108 -9.23 19.99 8.34
N PRO A 109 -8.19 19.16 8.62
CA PRO A 109 -6.88 19.64 9.02
C PRO A 109 -6.23 20.49 7.93
N SER A 110 -5.34 21.38 8.33
CA SER A 110 -4.44 22.05 7.39
C SER A 110 -3.36 21.07 6.92
N MET A 111 -2.68 21.39 5.83
CA MET A 111 -1.49 20.61 5.44
C MET A 111 -0.35 20.73 6.42
N GLU A 112 -0.22 21.88 7.09
CA GLU A 112 0.79 22.07 8.13
C GLU A 112 0.55 21.07 9.27
N GLU A 113 -0.69 20.96 9.74
CA GLU A 113 -1.07 19.97 10.75
C GLU A 113 -0.84 18.53 10.26
N LEU A 114 -1.28 18.19 9.04
CA LEU A 114 -1.04 16.87 8.46
C LEU A 114 0.46 16.53 8.39
N SER A 115 1.30 17.51 8.03
CA SER A 115 2.74 17.34 7.88
C SER A 115 3.45 16.92 9.16
N GLU A 116 2.91 17.24 10.34
CA GLU A 116 3.46 16.81 11.64
C GLU A 116 3.38 15.29 11.87
N TYR A 117 2.49 14.63 11.15
CA TYR A 117 2.24 13.19 11.25
C TYR A 117 2.83 12.40 10.08
N LEU A 118 2.94 13.02 8.88
CA LEU A 118 3.40 12.33 7.68
C LEU A 118 4.75 11.61 7.83
N PRO A 119 5.79 12.16 8.50
CA PRO A 119 7.03 11.44 8.74
C PRO A 119 6.79 10.11 9.48
N ARG A 120 5.97 10.12 10.53
CA ARG A 120 5.64 8.93 11.33
C ARG A 120 4.85 7.89 10.52
N VAL A 121 3.96 8.35 9.64
CA VAL A 121 3.22 7.49 8.71
C VAL A 121 4.20 6.80 7.75
N PHE A 122 5.09 7.57 7.11
CA PHE A 122 6.04 7.03 6.15
C PHE A 122 7.06 6.09 6.79
N ASP A 123 7.58 6.42 7.97
CA ASP A 123 8.49 5.55 8.72
C ASP A 123 7.83 4.21 9.04
N LYS A 124 6.55 4.22 9.44
CA LYS A 124 5.81 3.00 9.74
C LYS A 124 5.55 2.16 8.49
N ILE A 125 5.15 2.79 7.38
CA ILE A 125 4.96 2.10 6.10
C ILE A 125 6.28 1.49 5.62
N ALA A 126 7.38 2.24 5.69
CA ALA A 126 8.72 1.79 5.30
C ALA A 126 9.19 0.63 6.19
N GLY A 127 9.01 0.73 7.50
CA GLY A 127 9.35 -0.33 8.45
C GLY A 127 8.56 -1.62 8.20
N ASN A 128 7.25 -1.53 7.96
CA ASN A 128 6.43 -2.69 7.64
C ASN A 128 6.83 -3.30 6.28
N LEU A 129 7.12 -2.47 5.27
CA LEU A 129 7.62 -2.96 3.99
C LEU A 129 8.96 -3.70 4.14
N LYS A 130 9.89 -3.16 4.94
CA LYS A 130 11.17 -3.80 5.23
C LYS A 130 10.96 -5.17 5.86
N CYS A 131 10.13 -5.26 6.90
CA CYS A 131 9.76 -6.52 7.54
C CYS A 131 9.22 -7.55 6.53
N TYR A 132 8.28 -7.15 5.67
CA TYR A 132 7.73 -8.05 4.65
C TYR A 132 8.75 -8.50 3.60
N VAL A 133 9.70 -7.65 3.23
CA VAL A 133 10.80 -8.03 2.33
C VAL A 133 11.73 -9.04 3.01
N GLU A 134 12.08 -8.83 4.28
CA GLU A 134 12.88 -9.78 5.05
C GLU A 134 12.17 -11.15 5.17
N HIS A 135 10.84 -11.18 5.30
CA HIS A 135 10.06 -12.42 5.26
C HIS A 135 10.21 -13.15 3.91
N LEU A 136 10.17 -12.41 2.79
CA LEU A 136 10.39 -12.98 1.46
C LEU A 136 11.81 -13.56 1.33
N GLU A 137 12.82 -12.85 1.84
CA GLU A 137 14.22 -13.29 1.80
C GLU A 137 14.45 -14.58 2.61
N ARG A 138 13.73 -14.74 3.73
CA ARG A 138 13.76 -15.97 4.54
C ARG A 138 12.88 -17.10 4.00
N GLY A 139 12.13 -16.86 2.92
CA GLY A 139 11.20 -17.85 2.34
C GLY A 139 9.95 -18.10 3.19
N GLU A 140 9.62 -17.17 4.09
CA GLU A 140 8.45 -17.29 4.97
C GLU A 140 7.16 -17.04 4.18
N THR A 141 6.10 -17.78 4.51
CA THR A 141 4.73 -17.46 4.07
C THR A 141 4.05 -16.66 5.16
N SER A 142 3.26 -15.63 4.82
CA SER A 142 2.53 -14.87 5.85
C SER A 142 1.70 -15.82 6.73
N CYS A 143 1.91 -15.78 8.04
CA CYS A 143 0.92 -16.23 9.00
C CYS A 143 -0.30 -15.31 8.86
N VAL A 144 -1.44 -15.89 8.51
CA VAL A 144 -2.75 -15.20 8.49
C VAL A 144 -3.06 -14.65 9.88
#